data_AF-M7YZQ6-F1
#
_entry.id   AF-M7YZQ6-F1
#
_cell.length_a   1.000
_cell.length_b   1.000
_cell.length_c   1.000
_cell.angle_alpha   90.00
_cell.angle_beta   90.00
_cell.angle_gamma   90.00
#
_symmetry.space_group_name_H-M   'P 1'
#
loop_
_entity.id
_entity.type
_entity.pdbx_description
1 polymer ?
#
loop_
_entity_poly.entity_id
_entity_poly.type
_entity_poly.pdbx_seq_one_letter_code
_entity_poly.pdbx_strand_id
1 'polypeptide(L)'
;MRRGAAGRCGGCGGEEPRQGAWTVEENLYTILKKKVSRVYAAPPEERKKRIYSTAPSKFTTIDQSSGLGFRLVRMGFEDLYLSSPGGLYEKFGNDYFLCTGPASILVPVVVGPGEEWRGAQVIEHDNL
;
A
#
# COMPACT_ATOMS: atom_id res chain seq x y z
N MET A 1 10.84 -28.83 33.26
CA MET A 1 12.00 -27.90 33.31
C MET A 1 12.76 -28.05 32.00
N ARG A 2 13.11 -27.06 31.18
CA ARG A 2 13.01 -25.58 31.20
C ARG A 2 12.67 -25.13 29.76
N ARG A 3 11.76 -24.16 29.61
CA ARG A 3 11.58 -23.38 28.38
C ARG A 3 12.74 -22.38 28.27
N GLY A 4 13.45 -22.37 27.14
CA GLY A 4 14.55 -21.44 26.87
C GLY A 4 14.10 -20.26 26.03
N ALA A 5 13.95 -19.11 26.69
CA ALA A 5 14.01 -17.73 26.19
C ALA A 5 13.42 -17.41 24.81
N ALA A 6 12.17 -16.92 24.82
CA ALA A 6 11.68 -15.97 23.83
C ALA A 6 12.57 -14.71 23.90
N GLY A 7 13.41 -14.50 22.88
CA GLY A 7 14.16 -13.27 22.69
C GLY A 7 13.20 -12.13 22.40
N ARG A 8 12.99 -11.27 23.40
CA ARG A 8 12.49 -9.90 23.19
C ARG A 8 13.49 -9.18 22.29
N CYS A 9 13.11 -8.92 21.05
CA CYS A 9 13.68 -7.77 20.34
C CYS A 9 12.96 -6.53 20.82
N GLY A 10 13.62 -5.82 21.73
CA GLY A 10 13.25 -4.48 22.19
C GLY A 10 13.19 -3.49 21.03
N GLY A 11 12.25 -2.56 21.16
CA GLY A 11 11.89 -1.61 20.12
C GLY A 11 13.01 -0.66 19.69
N CYS A 12 13.04 -0.42 18.38
CA CYS A 12 13.49 0.81 17.74
C CYS A 12 12.64 1.01 16.46
N GLY A 13 11.34 1.11 16.65
CA GLY A 13 10.37 1.46 15.60
C GLY A 13 9.55 2.62 16.10
N GLY A 14 9.51 3.75 15.38
CA GLY A 14 8.38 4.65 15.54
C GLY A 14 7.11 3.80 15.44
N GLU A 15 6.19 3.98 16.40
CA GLU A 15 5.00 3.15 16.50
C GLU A 15 4.30 3.11 15.13
N GLU A 16 4.01 1.91 14.62
CA GLU A 16 3.04 1.84 13.53
C GLU A 16 1.74 2.46 14.07
N PRO A 17 1.13 3.41 13.32
CA PRO A 17 -0.11 4.01 13.76
C PRO A 17 -1.12 2.91 14.06
N ARG A 18 -1.90 3.09 15.14
CA ARG A 18 -2.92 2.13 15.54
C ARG A 18 -3.78 1.77 14.34
N GLN A 19 -4.12 0.50 14.18
CA GLN A 19 -5.02 0.05 13.12
C GLN A 19 -6.32 0.89 13.16
N GLY A 20 -6.70 1.44 12.01
CA GLY A 20 -7.87 2.32 11.89
C GLY A 20 -7.61 3.80 12.22
N ALA A 21 -6.38 4.19 12.60
CA ALA A 21 -6.01 5.60 12.70
C ALA A 21 -5.83 6.22 11.32
N TRP A 22 -6.47 7.37 11.10
CA TRP A 22 -6.36 8.14 9.87
C TRP A 22 -5.40 9.31 10.06
N THR A 23 -4.51 9.48 9.10
CA THR A 23 -3.62 10.65 9.01
C THR A 23 -3.59 11.11 7.56
N VAL A 24 -3.56 12.42 7.36
CA VAL A 24 -3.29 12.99 6.04
C VAL A 24 -1.80 12.75 5.75
N GLU A 25 -1.50 12.10 4.64
CA GLU A 25 -0.12 11.91 4.18
C GLU A 25 0.32 13.17 3.43
N GLU A 26 1.24 13.93 4.02
CA GLU A 26 1.82 15.14 3.40
C GLU A 26 3.13 14.85 2.68
N ASN A 27 3.73 13.67 2.90
CA ASN A 27 4.98 13.31 2.25
C ASN A 27 4.77 12.97 0.78
N LEU A 28 5.68 13.45 -0.07
CA LEU A 28 5.69 13.12 -1.51
C LEU A 28 6.14 11.68 -1.79
N TYR A 29 6.81 11.02 -0.85
CA TYR A 29 7.34 9.67 -0.99
C TYR A 29 7.30 8.89 0.32
N THR A 30 7.17 7.57 0.22
CA THR A 30 7.24 6.64 1.36
C THR A 30 8.50 5.77 1.24
N ILE A 31 9.34 5.77 2.28
CA ILE A 31 10.53 4.90 2.32
C ILE A 31 10.18 3.56 2.96
N LEU A 32 10.28 2.47 2.19
CA LEU A 32 9.95 1.10 2.62
C LEU A 32 11.12 0.39 3.34
N LYS A 33 11.67 1.00 4.41
CA LYS A 33 12.77 0.40 5.21
C LYS A 33 12.29 -0.62 6.24
N LYS A 34 11.09 -0.43 6.77
CA LYS A 34 10.48 -1.29 7.81
C LYS A 34 9.29 -2.02 7.21
N LYS A 35 8.76 -2.99 7.96
CA LYS A 35 7.45 -3.56 7.63
C LYS A 35 6.44 -2.41 7.51
N VAL A 36 5.64 -2.44 6.46
CA VAL A 36 4.58 -1.48 6.19
C VAL A 36 3.37 -2.25 5.68
N SER A 37 2.18 -1.90 6.16
CA SER A 37 0.90 -2.29 5.55
C SER A 37 -0.07 -1.13 5.71
N ARG A 38 -0.46 -0.51 4.59
CA ARG A 38 -1.24 0.74 4.57
C ARG A 38 -2.22 0.76 3.41
N VAL A 39 -3.30 1.51 3.62
CA VAL A 39 -4.29 1.84 2.59
C VAL A 39 -4.26 3.35 2.40
N TYR A 40 -3.98 3.79 1.19
CA TYR A 40 -4.17 5.18 0.79
C TYR A 40 -5.56 5.32 0.17
N ALA A 41 -6.40 6.10 0.81
CA ALA A 41 -7.81 6.24 0.43
C ALA A 41 -8.40 7.52 1.03
N ALA A 42 -9.50 7.99 0.44
CA ALA A 42 -10.36 8.99 1.06
C ALA A 42 -11.31 8.30 2.05
N PRO A 43 -11.56 8.86 3.25
CA PRO A 43 -12.60 8.35 4.15
C PRO A 43 -13.99 8.34 3.48
N PRO A 44 -14.89 7.40 3.81
CA PRO A 44 -16.21 7.33 3.19
C PRO A 44 -17.04 8.62 3.28
N GLU A 45 -16.92 9.36 4.38
CA GLU A 45 -17.60 10.66 4.54
C GLU A 45 -17.05 11.74 3.59
N GLU A 46 -15.74 11.71 3.32
CA GLU A 46 -15.08 12.65 2.41
C GLU A 46 -15.49 12.40 0.95
N ARG A 47 -15.70 11.12 0.58
CA ARG A 47 -16.15 10.71 -0.77
C ARG A 47 -17.55 11.17 -1.14
N LYS A 48 -18.38 11.53 -0.15
CA LYS A 48 -19.74 12.06 -0.40
C LYS A 48 -19.71 13.47 -1.00
N LYS A 49 -18.57 14.18 -0.90
CA LYS A 49 -18.42 15.51 -1.48
C LYS A 49 -18.27 15.42 -3.00
N ARG A 50 -18.74 16.45 -3.71
CA ARG A 50 -18.59 16.55 -5.17
C ARG A 50 -17.12 16.57 -5.63
N ILE A 51 -16.26 17.19 -4.82
CA ILE A 51 -14.82 17.28 -5.05
C ILE A 51 -14.15 16.91 -3.73
N TYR A 52 -13.25 15.94 -3.77
CA TYR A 52 -12.52 15.47 -2.59
C TYR A 52 -11.10 15.03 -2.95
N SER A 53 -10.23 15.03 -1.95
CA SER A 53 -8.87 14.53 -2.08
C SER A 53 -8.85 13.01 -2.01
N THR A 54 -8.19 12.36 -2.97
CA THR A 54 -8.02 10.91 -3.03
C THR A 54 -6.55 10.58 -3.30
N ALA A 55 -6.18 9.31 -3.12
CA ALA A 55 -4.84 8.85 -3.46
C ALA A 55 -4.51 9.16 -4.93
N PRO A 56 -3.24 9.35 -5.32
CA PRO A 56 -2.87 9.56 -6.72
C PRO A 56 -3.39 8.43 -7.63
N SER A 57 -3.80 8.77 -8.85
CA SER A 57 -4.13 7.75 -9.88
C SER A 57 -2.89 7.10 -10.48
N LYS A 58 -1.73 7.74 -10.31
CA LYS A 58 -0.42 7.28 -10.78
C LYS A 58 0.61 7.51 -9.70
N PHE A 59 1.47 6.52 -9.44
CA PHE A 59 2.65 6.68 -8.58
C PHE A 59 3.80 5.83 -9.11
N THR A 60 5.02 6.23 -8.75
CA THR A 60 6.23 5.51 -9.14
C THR A 60 6.85 4.86 -7.91
N THR A 61 7.22 3.60 -8.05
CA THR A 61 8.07 2.90 -7.09
C THR A 61 9.48 2.88 -7.66
N ILE A 62 10.45 3.28 -6.83
CA ILE A 62 11.87 3.27 -7.18
C ILE A 62 12.57 2.32 -6.23
N ASP A 63 13.22 1.30 -6.77
CA ASP A 63 14.22 0.54 -6.03
C ASP A 63 15.51 1.35 -5.95
N GLN A 64 15.88 1.73 -4.72
CA GLN A 64 17.07 2.54 -4.47
C GLN A 64 18.37 1.78 -4.75
N SER A 65 18.36 0.45 -4.76
CA SER A 65 19.55 -0.37 -4.97
C SER A 65 19.89 -0.53 -6.45
N SER A 66 18.89 -0.86 -7.28
CA SER A 66 19.07 -1.05 -8.72
C SER A 66 18.80 0.21 -9.55
N GLY A 67 18.16 1.23 -8.97
CA GLY A 67 17.63 2.38 -9.69
C GLY A 67 16.42 2.07 -10.57
N LEU A 68 15.92 0.83 -10.54
CA LEU A 68 14.75 0.42 -11.31
C LEU A 68 13.51 1.16 -10.81
N GLY A 69 12.87 1.88 -11.73
CA GLY A 69 11.61 2.55 -11.50
C GLY A 69 10.49 1.87 -12.29
N PHE A 70 9.37 1.59 -11.63
CA PHE A 70 8.14 1.25 -12.33
C PHE A 70 7.00 2.14 -11.84
N ARG A 71 6.13 2.51 -12.78
CA ARG A 71 4.96 3.34 -12.52
C ARG A 71 3.72 2.44 -12.49
N LEU A 72 2.89 2.65 -11.48
CA LEU A 72 1.60 2.02 -11.38
C LEU A 72 0.52 3.04 -11.69
N VAL A 73 -0.38 2.68 -12.61
CA VAL A 73 -1.56 3.46 -12.95
C VAL A 73 -2.79 2.66 -12.53
N ARG A 74 -3.63 3.26 -11.68
CA ARG A 74 -4.90 2.67 -11.24
C ARG A 74 -6.07 3.17 -12.09
N MET A 75 -6.99 2.26 -12.41
CA MET A 75 -8.27 2.58 -13.07
C MET A 75 -9.41 1.83 -12.37
N GLY A 76 -10.55 2.50 -12.20
CA GLY A 76 -11.80 1.93 -11.66
C GLY A 76 -11.87 1.75 -10.14
N PHE A 77 -10.74 1.73 -9.45
CA PHE A 77 -10.65 1.60 -7.98
C PHE A 77 -10.20 2.91 -7.33
N GLU A 78 -10.74 3.23 -6.16
CA GLU A 78 -10.38 4.45 -5.40
C GLU A 78 -9.28 4.24 -4.36
N ASP A 79 -9.13 3.01 -3.84
CA ASP A 79 -8.17 2.72 -2.78
C ASP A 79 -6.87 2.19 -3.38
N LEU A 80 -5.76 2.46 -2.71
CA LEU A 80 -4.46 1.89 -3.02
C LEU A 80 -3.95 1.14 -1.80
N TYR A 81 -3.70 -0.15 -1.96
CA TYR A 81 -3.01 -0.93 -0.95
C TYR A 81 -1.50 -0.88 -1.19
N LEU A 82 -0.74 -0.71 -0.12
CA LEU A 82 0.72 -0.79 -0.13
C LEU A 82 1.18 -1.62 1.06
N SER A 83 1.98 -2.65 0.78
CA SER A 83 2.63 -3.42 1.81
C SER A 83 4.02 -3.89 1.43
N SER A 84 4.88 -3.95 2.43
CA SER A 84 6.19 -4.57 2.33
C SER A 84 6.48 -5.28 3.65
N PRO A 85 7.07 -6.50 3.61
CA PRO A 85 7.60 -7.14 4.81
C PRO A 85 8.80 -6.36 5.39
N GLY A 86 9.37 -5.39 4.65
CA GLY A 86 10.60 -4.69 5.01
C GLY A 86 11.74 -5.68 5.19
N GLY A 87 12.56 -5.48 6.22
CA GLY A 87 13.64 -6.40 6.58
C GLY A 87 13.22 -7.83 6.97
N LEU A 88 11.92 -8.15 7.00
CA LEU A 88 11.43 -9.51 7.24
C LEU A 88 11.22 -10.32 5.95
N TYR A 89 11.63 -9.80 4.78
CA TYR A 89 11.46 -10.46 3.48
C TYR A 89 12.06 -11.88 3.43
N GLU A 90 13.17 -12.14 4.14
CA GLU A 90 13.83 -13.45 4.22
C GLU A 90 12.91 -14.57 4.72
N LYS A 91 11.83 -14.23 5.45
CA LYS A 91 10.83 -15.22 5.91
C LYS A 91 9.87 -15.65 4.81
N PHE A 92 9.80 -14.89 3.72
CA PHE A 92 8.80 -15.02 2.66
C PHE A 92 9.42 -15.30 1.28
N GLY A 93 10.75 -15.19 1.15
CA GLY A 93 11.48 -15.46 -0.08
C GLY A 93 12.95 -15.07 -0.01
N ASN A 94 13.66 -15.21 -1.12
CA ASN A 94 15.07 -14.85 -1.23
C ASN A 94 15.29 -13.38 -1.61
N ASP A 95 14.26 -12.72 -2.16
CA ASP A 95 14.34 -11.38 -2.71
C ASP A 95 13.42 -10.40 -1.97
N TYR A 96 13.78 -9.12 -2.00
CA TYR A 96 12.90 -8.06 -1.54
C TYR A 96 11.71 -7.92 -2.48
N PHE A 97 10.53 -7.77 -1.90
CA PHE A 97 9.32 -7.52 -2.67
C PHE A 97 8.42 -6.52 -1.96
N LEU A 98 7.50 -5.96 -2.74
CA LEU A 98 6.39 -5.17 -2.23
C LEU A 98 5.11 -5.65 -2.91
N CYS A 99 4.01 -5.61 -2.18
CA CYS A 99 2.69 -5.84 -2.74
C CYS A 99 1.94 -4.51 -2.77
N THR A 100 1.61 -4.06 -3.97
CA THR A 100 0.83 -2.84 -4.16
C THR A 100 -0.15 -3.02 -5.29
N GLY A 101 -1.27 -2.32 -5.20
CA GLY A 101 -2.25 -2.32 -6.26
C GLY A 101 -3.54 -1.59 -5.90
N PRO A 102 -4.37 -1.32 -6.91
CA PRO A 102 -5.68 -0.75 -6.69
C PRO A 102 -6.58 -1.72 -5.92
N ALA A 103 -7.42 -1.18 -5.06
CA ALA A 103 -8.30 -1.95 -4.21
C ALA A 103 -9.63 -1.24 -3.92
N SER A 104 -10.55 -1.97 -3.30
CA SER A 104 -11.82 -1.50 -2.78
C SER A 104 -11.97 -2.08 -1.37
N ILE A 105 -11.26 -1.45 -0.41
CA ILE A 105 -11.14 -1.94 0.97
C ILE A 105 -12.15 -1.23 1.87
N LEU A 106 -12.31 0.10 1.71
CA LEU A 106 -13.21 0.86 2.59
C LEU A 106 -14.66 0.81 2.15
N VAL A 107 -14.88 0.93 0.84
CA VAL A 107 -16.20 0.96 0.22
C VAL A 107 -16.20 -0.11 -0.85
N PRO A 108 -17.01 -1.18 -0.71
CA PRO A 108 -17.06 -2.25 -1.69
C PRO A 108 -17.66 -1.75 -3.02
N VAL A 109 -17.14 -2.29 -4.13
CA VAL A 109 -17.80 -2.15 -5.43
C VAL A 109 -19.07 -3.01 -5.42
N VAL A 110 -20.22 -2.37 -5.65
CA VAL A 110 -21.51 -3.05 -5.78
C VAL A 110 -21.90 -3.03 -7.26
N VAL A 111 -22.14 -4.21 -7.83
CA VAL A 111 -22.56 -4.37 -9.24
C VAL A 111 -23.95 -4.99 -9.25
N GLY A 112 -24.92 -4.27 -9.78
CA GLY A 112 -26.31 -4.72 -9.88
C GLY A 112 -26.56 -5.68 -11.04
N PRO A 113 -27.77 -6.28 -11.12
CA PRO A 113 -28.15 -7.14 -12.23
C PRO A 113 -28.05 -6.41 -13.58
N GLY A 114 -27.27 -6.97 -14.51
CA GLY A 114 -27.06 -6.41 -15.85
C GLY A 114 -26.06 -5.25 -15.92
N GLU A 115 -25.46 -4.85 -14.80
CA GLU A 115 -24.40 -3.84 -14.78
C GLU A 115 -23.02 -4.46 -15.06
N GLU A 116 -22.13 -3.65 -15.64
CA GLU A 116 -20.72 -3.98 -15.81
C GLU A 116 -19.87 -3.02 -14.98
N TRP A 117 -18.84 -3.56 -14.32
CA TRP A 117 -17.80 -2.77 -13.69
C TRP A 117 -16.45 -3.10 -14.30
N ARG A 118 -15.60 -2.08 -14.49
CA ARG A 118 -14.27 -2.22 -15.07
C ARG A 118 -13.24 -1.54 -14.19
N GLY A 119 -12.15 -2.24 -13.95
CA GLY A 119 -10.95 -1.69 -13.34
C GLY A 119 -9.71 -2.31 -13.95
N ALA A 120 -8.56 -1.69 -13.69
CA ALA A 120 -7.30 -2.17 -14.19
C ALA A 120 -6.13 -1.67 -13.34
N GLN A 121 -5.06 -2.44 -13.36
CA GLN A 121 -3.73 -2.03 -12.93
C GLN A 121 -2.82 -2.07 -14.16
N VAL A 122 -2.22 -0.94 -14.49
CA VAL A 122 -1.17 -0.87 -15.52
C VAL A 122 0.15 -0.66 -14.81
N ILE A 123 1.14 -1.49 -15.14
CA ILE A 123 2.52 -1.35 -14.69
C ILE A 123 3.34 -0.92 -15.89
N GLU A 124 3.84 0.31 -15.84
CA GLU A 124 4.77 0.85 -16.83
C GLU A 124 6.19 0.73 -16.27
N HIS A 125 7.11 0.25 -17.09
CA HIS A 125 8.51 0.11 -16.72
C HIS A 125 9.36 0.81 -17.77
N ASP A 126 10.20 1.75 -17.35
CA ASP A 126 10.93 2.64 -18.26
C ASP A 126 12.15 1.97 -18.94
N ASN A 127 12.40 0.66 -18.75
CA ASN A 127 13.53 -0.06 -19.34
C ASN A 127 13.21 -0.93 -20.58
N LEU A 128 12.16 -0.60 -21.35
CA LEU A 128 11.91 -1.21 -22.67
C LEU A 128 11.43 -0.16 -23.69
#